data_AF-A0A960TB20-F1
#
_entry.id   AF-A0A960TB20-F1
#
_cell.length_a   1.000
_cell.length_b   1.000
_cell.length_c   1.000
_cell.angle_alpha   90.00
_cell.angle_beta   90.00
_cell.angle_gamma   90.00
#
_symmetry.space_group_name_H-M   'P 1'
#
loop_
_entity.id
_entity.type
_entity.pdbx_description
1 polymer ?
#
loop_
_entity_poly.entity_id
_entity_poly.type
_entity_poly.pdbx_seq_one_letter_code
_entity_poly.pdbx_strand_id
1 'polypeptide(L)' 'HKSGTMLVFNPGSSVHLSAPEFCTIMLLGGSSMEKRKIYWNFVHSSADKIEEAKLRWQNRSFPEIEGETEFVPLPPQR' A
#
# COMPACT_ATOMS: atom_id res chain seq x y z
N HIS A 1 -9.63 -11.34 19.32
CA HIS A 1 -10.01 -11.24 17.89
C HIS A 1 -9.46 -12.43 17.13
N LYS A 2 -10.03 -12.79 15.96
CA LYS A 2 -9.58 -13.96 15.16
C LYS A 2 -8.42 -13.59 14.22
N SER A 3 -7.71 -14.61 13.71
CA SER A 3 -6.67 -14.43 12.69
C SER A 3 -7.20 -13.67 11.46
N GLY A 4 -6.34 -12.85 10.85
CA GLY A 4 -6.68 -12.00 9.70
C GLY A 4 -7.51 -10.76 10.04
N THR A 5 -7.67 -10.41 11.33
CA THR A 5 -8.36 -9.18 11.75
C THR A 5 -7.37 -8.02 11.88
N MET A 6 -7.70 -6.87 11.30
CA MET A 6 -7.00 -5.60 11.55
C MET A 6 -7.80 -4.77 12.57
N LEU A 7 -7.13 -4.36 13.65
CA LEU A 7 -7.69 -3.43 14.64
C LEU A 7 -7.09 -2.05 14.42
N VAL A 8 -7.92 -1.01 14.50
CA VAL A 8 -7.50 0.38 14.35
C VAL A 8 -7.77 1.11 15.66
N PHE A 9 -6.75 1.76 16.20
CA PHE A 9 -6.85 2.52 17.46
C PHE A 9 -6.94 4.02 17.19
N ASN A 10 -7.72 4.73 17.99
CA ASN A 10 -7.75 6.19 17.95
C ASN A 10 -6.44 6.77 18.53
N PRO A 11 -5.95 7.91 18.03
CA PRO A 11 -4.79 8.60 18.60
C PRO A 11 -4.94 8.80 20.12
N GLY A 12 -3.90 8.50 20.88
CA GLY A 12 -3.89 8.64 22.35
C GLY A 12 -4.60 7.52 23.12
N SER A 13 -5.14 6.49 22.45
CA SER A 13 -5.75 5.36 23.14
C SER A 13 -4.69 4.56 23.92
N SER A 14 -4.99 4.25 25.19
CA SER A 14 -4.26 3.21 25.92
C SER A 14 -4.80 1.85 25.49
N VAL A 15 -3.92 0.97 25.00
CA VAL A 15 -4.28 -0.34 24.47
C VAL A 15 -3.57 -1.42 25.27
N HIS A 16 -4.32 -2.40 25.75
CA HIS A 16 -3.77 -3.61 26.36
C HIS A 16 -3.94 -4.79 25.40
N LEU A 17 -2.84 -5.51 25.13
CA LEU A 17 -2.84 -6.70 24.29
C LEU A 17 -2.67 -7.94 25.17
N SER A 18 -3.56 -8.92 25.01
CA SER A 18 -3.48 -10.22 25.65
C SER A 18 -3.73 -11.33 24.63
N ALA A 19 -2.99 -12.43 24.78
CA ALA A 19 -3.07 -13.60 23.92
C ALA A 19 -3.18 -14.85 24.80
N PRO A 20 -4.37 -15.49 24.89
CA PRO A 20 -4.54 -16.71 25.69
C PRO A 20 -3.88 -17.94 25.05
N GLU A 21 -3.54 -17.87 23.77
CA GLU A 21 -2.86 -18.92 23.00
C GLU A 21 -1.68 -18.32 22.23
N PHE A 22 -0.77 -19.17 21.74
CA PHE A 22 0.36 -18.73 20.91
C PHE A 22 -0.14 -18.07 19.62
N CYS A 23 0.35 -16.87 19.34
CA CYS A 23 0.02 -16.13 18.12
C CYS A 23 1.16 -15.21 17.68
N THR A 24 1.11 -14.79 16.42
CA THR A 24 1.97 -13.74 15.86
C THR A 24 1.12 -12.49 15.63
N ILE A 25 1.54 -11.38 16.22
CA ILE A 25 0.86 -10.08 16.08
C ILE A 25 1.85 -9.09 15.47
N MET A 26 1.35 -8.25 14.57
CA MET A 26 2.08 -7.11 14.01
C MET A 26 1.43 -5.82 14.52
N LEU A 27 2.24 -4.95 15.14
CA LEU A 27 1.82 -3.61 15.57
C LEU A 27 2.46 -2.57 14.66
N LEU A 28 1.62 -1.76 14.00
CA LEU A 28 2.04 -0.70 13.08
C LEU A 28 1.47 0.63 13.57
N GLY A 29 2.30 1.66 13.62
CA GLY A 29 1.89 3.00 14.04
C GLY A 29 2.96 4.03 13.71
N GLY A 30 2.56 5.31 13.75
CA GLY A 30 3.45 6.42 13.46
C GLY A 30 2.69 7.75 13.43
N SER A 31 3.43 8.83 13.23
CA SER A 31 2.83 10.16 13.05
C SER A 31 1.89 10.18 11.84
N SER A 32 0.83 10.99 11.92
CA SER A 32 -0.07 11.19 10.79
C SER A 32 0.71 11.67 9.57
N MET A 33 0.54 10.97 8.45
CA MET A 33 1.10 11.37 7.17
C MET A 33 0.11 12.26 6.42
N GLU A 34 0.62 13.15 5.56
CA GLU A 34 -0.23 13.89 4.64
C GLU A 34 -0.95 12.94 3.67
N LYS A 35 -2.09 13.42 3.11
CA LYS A 35 -2.89 12.65 2.15
C LYS A 35 -2.02 12.15 0.98
N ARG A 36 -2.06 10.84 0.75
CA ARG A 36 -1.49 10.19 -0.43
C ARG A 36 -2.60 9.77 -1.37
N LYS A 37 -2.32 9.85 -2.66
CA LYS A 37 -3.13 9.26 -3.72
C LYS A 37 -2.51 7.92 -4.04
N ILE A 38 -3.35 6.89 -4.15
CA ILE A 38 -2.95 5.51 -4.41
C ILE A 38 -3.74 5.05 -5.63
N TYR A 39 -3.03 4.58 -6.65
CA TYR A 39 -3.61 3.93 -7.82
C TYR A 39 -2.72 2.75 -8.20
N TRP A 40 -3.27 1.53 -8.17
CA TRP A 40 -2.49 0.32 -8.42
C TRP A 40 -1.22 0.32 -7.55
N ASN A 41 -0.04 0.08 -8.14
CA ASN A 41 1.25 0.10 -7.46
C ASN A 41 1.88 1.51 -7.35
N PHE A 42 1.15 2.59 -7.68
CA PHE A 42 1.65 3.97 -7.62
C PHE A 42 1.08 4.72 -6.42
N VAL A 43 1.99 5.32 -5.63
CA VAL A 43 1.67 6.13 -4.45
C VAL A 43 2.40 7.47 -4.53
N HIS A 44 1.66 8.57 -4.55
CA HIS A 44 2.23 9.92 -4.50
C HIS A 44 1.22 10.92 -3.90
N SER A 45 1.68 12.05 -3.40
CA SER A 45 0.81 13.19 -3.04
C SER A 45 0.18 13.92 -4.24
N SER A 46 0.77 13.85 -5.44
CA SER A 46 0.36 14.58 -6.64
C SER A 46 -0.40 13.67 -7.59
N ALA A 47 -1.51 14.16 -8.17
CA ALA A 47 -2.25 13.37 -9.16
C ALA A 47 -1.49 13.33 -10.48
N ASP A 48 -0.91 14.46 -10.90
CA ASP A 48 -0.19 14.56 -12.16
C ASP A 48 0.98 13.58 -12.21
N LYS A 49 1.67 13.35 -11.08
CA LYS A 49 2.73 12.35 -10.97
C LYS A 49 2.22 10.91 -11.07
N ILE A 50 0.99 10.63 -10.64
CA ILE A 50 0.37 9.32 -10.83
C ILE A 50 -0.03 9.13 -12.30
N GLU A 51 -0.57 10.15 -12.96
CA GLU A 51 -0.91 10.06 -14.40
C GLU A 51 0.35 9.93 -15.26
N GLU A 52 1.43 10.66 -14.94
CA GLU A 52 2.74 10.48 -15.57
C GLU A 52 3.24 9.03 -15.41
N ALA A 53 3.16 8.47 -14.20
CA ALA A 53 3.57 7.09 -13.94
C ALA A 53 2.72 6.05 -14.69
N LYS A 54 1.41 6.26 -14.78
CA LYS A 54 0.51 5.41 -15.58
C LYS A 54 0.90 5.39 -17.05
N LEU A 55 1.12 6.56 -17.66
CA LEU A 55 1.54 6.66 -19.06
C LEU A 55 2.89 5.98 -19.28
N ARG A 56 3.85 6.21 -18.39
CA ARG A 56 5.16 5.54 -18.45
C ARG A 56 5.03 4.03 -18.36
N TRP A 57 4.15 3.50 -17.51
CA TRP A 57 3.92 2.06 -17.39
C TRP A 57 3.29 1.47 -18.65
N GLN A 58 2.26 2.12 -19.19
CA GLN A 58 1.62 1.71 -20.44
C GLN A 58 2.59 1.73 -21.62
N ASN A 59 3.49 2.72 -21.67
CA ASN A 59 4.51 2.87 -22.71
C ASN A 59 5.78 2.07 -22.45
N ARG A 60 5.83 1.23 -21.40
CA ARG A 60 7.02 0.45 -21.00
C ARG A 60 8.30 1.30 -20.87
N SER A 61 8.16 2.50 -20.30
CA SER A 61 9.24 3.49 -20.15
C SER A 61 9.82 3.55 -18.72
N PHE A 62 9.58 2.51 -17.93
CA PHE A 62 10.36 2.25 -16.71
C PHE A 62 11.57 1.38 -17.06
N PRO A 63 12.65 1.42 -16.27
CA PRO A 63 13.79 0.52 -16.47
C PRO A 63 13.33 -0.94 -16.51
N GLU A 64 13.82 -1.67 -17.50
CA GLU A 64 13.59 -3.11 -17.60
C GLU A 64 14.43 -3.85 -16.55
N ILE A 65 13.92 -5.00 -16.10
CA ILE A 65 14.63 -5.91 -15.21
C ILE A 65 15.14 -7.06 -16.07
N GLU A 66 16.44 -7.35 -15.99
CA GLU A 66 17.05 -8.43 -16.78
C GLU A 66 16.41 -9.78 -16.48
N GLY A 67 16.02 -10.50 -17.53
CA GLY A 67 15.36 -11.81 -17.43
C GLY A 67 13.85 -11.75 -17.17
N GLU A 68 13.28 -10.57 -16.90
CA GLU A 68 11.83 -10.42 -16.78
C GLU A 68 11.17 -10.36 -18.16
N THR A 69 10.10 -11.12 -18.32
CA THR A 69 9.37 -11.22 -19.60
C THR A 69 7.87 -10.98 -19.44
N GLU A 70 7.37 -11.02 -18.20
CA GLU A 70 5.97 -10.80 -17.89
C GLU A 70 5.66 -9.30 -17.78
N PHE A 71 4.44 -8.94 -18.18
CA PHE A 71 3.94 -7.58 -18.07
C PHE A 71 2.53 -7.58 -17.48
N VAL A 72 2.38 -6.89 -16.34
CA VAL A 72 1.08 -6.71 -15.69
C VAL A 72 0.47 -5.38 -16.17
N PRO A 73 -0.60 -5.41 -17.00
CA PRO A 73 -1.21 -4.18 -17.49
C PRO A 73 -1.92 -3.41 -16.38
N LEU A 74 -2.11 -2.11 -16.57
CA LEU A 74 -2.99 -1.33 -15.70
C LEU A 74 -4.43 -1.86 -15.79
N PRO A 75 -5.22 -1.79 -14.71
CA PRO A 75 -6.64 -2.10 -14.78
C PRO A 75 -7.36 -1.14 -15.75
N PRO A 76 -8.43 -1.59 -16.42
CA PRO A 76 -9.22 -0.74 -17.29
C PRO A 76 -9.76 0.47 -16.52
N GLN A 77 -9.80 1.64 -17.17
CA GLN A 77 -10.43 2.81 -16.58
C GLN A 77 -11.93 2.55 -16.49
N ARG A 78 -12.52 2.80 -15.31
CA ARG A 78 -13.97 2.71 -15.08
C ARG A 78 -14.69 3.92 -15.65
#